data_AF-A0AAN7V7N9-F1
#
_entry.id   AF-A0AAN7V7N9-F1
#
_cell.length_a   1.000
_cell.length_b   1.000
_cell.length_c   1.000
_cell.angle_alpha   90.00
_cell.angle_beta   90.00
_cell.angle_gamma   90.00
#
_symmetry.space_group_name_H-M   'P 1'
#
loop_
_entity.id
_entity.type
_entity.pdbx_description
1 polymer ?
#
loop_
_entity_poly.entity_id
_entity_poly.type
_entity_poly.pdbx_seq_one_letter_code
_entity_poly.pdbx_strand_id
1 'polypeptide(L)'
;MRHVAFIARTVFVQNNDVESACKVLNRILGKEGILEQYRRTRYYEKPFQFRRRINFERCKAIYNEDMERKIKFVLRKNRLDPYPGCL
;
A
#
# COMPACT_ATOMS: atom_id res chain seq x y z
N MET A 1 26.20 -11.96 5.91
CA MET A 1 26.97 -11.38 4.78
C MET A 1 27.44 -12.47 3.80
N ARG A 2 26.55 -13.37 3.35
CA ARG A 2 26.90 -14.41 2.37
C ARG A 2 26.26 -14.16 1.00
N HIS A 3 25.68 -12.98 0.80
CA HIS A 3 24.99 -12.62 -0.44
C HIS A 3 25.85 -11.68 -1.27
N VAL A 4 25.72 -11.83 -2.58
CA VAL A 4 26.32 -10.97 -3.60
C VAL A 4 25.83 -9.52 -3.47
N ALA A 5 26.77 -8.58 -3.59
CA ALA A 5 26.50 -7.14 -3.48
C ALA A 5 25.74 -6.61 -4.71
N PHE A 6 25.04 -5.48 -4.56
CA PHE A 6 24.39 -4.74 -5.65
C PHE A 6 23.34 -5.49 -6.47
N ILE A 7 22.81 -6.60 -5.93
CA ILE A 7 21.70 -7.34 -6.53
C ILE A 7 20.37 -7.04 -5.84
N ALA A 8 20.35 -7.04 -4.51
CA ALA A 8 19.13 -6.74 -3.78
C ALA A 8 18.83 -5.24 -3.79
N ARG A 9 17.59 -4.85 -4.15
CA ARG A 9 17.05 -3.48 -4.02
C ARG A 9 17.94 -2.40 -4.65
N THR A 10 18.58 -2.73 -5.76
CA THR A 10 19.45 -1.83 -6.53
C THR A 10 18.68 -1.31 -7.74
N VAL A 11 18.81 -0.01 -8.06
CA VAL A 11 18.11 0.65 -9.17
C VAL A 11 19.12 1.39 -10.03
N PHE A 12 19.05 1.19 -11.34
CA PHE A 12 19.86 1.94 -12.30
C PHE A 12 19.27 3.32 -12.57
N VAL A 13 20.15 4.32 -12.65
CA VAL A 13 19.79 5.68 -13.03
C VAL A 13 19.79 5.78 -14.55
N GLN A 14 18.69 6.23 -15.13
CA GLN A 14 18.59 6.49 -16.58
C GLN A 14 18.74 8.00 -16.83
N ASN A 15 19.46 8.37 -17.91
CA ASN A 15 19.60 9.76 -18.36
C ASN A 15 20.08 10.74 -17.27
N ASN A 16 20.89 10.27 -16.32
CA ASN A 16 21.35 11.03 -15.15
C ASN A 16 20.23 11.61 -14.27
N ASP A 17 19.00 11.10 -14.38
CA ASP A 17 17.87 11.50 -13.54
C ASP A 17 17.83 10.68 -12.25
N VAL A 18 18.55 11.18 -11.24
CA VAL A 18 18.66 10.54 -9.93
C VAL A 18 17.35 10.64 -9.15
N GLU A 19 16.56 11.69 -9.37
CA GLU A 19 15.35 11.93 -8.59
C GLU A 19 14.27 10.89 -8.92
N SER A 20 14.07 10.58 -10.21
CA SER A 20 13.14 9.51 -10.60
C SER A 20 13.60 8.14 -10.11
N ALA A 21 14.90 7.84 -10.19
CA ALA A 21 15.46 6.59 -9.66
C ALA A 21 15.22 6.45 -8.14
N CYS A 22 15.42 7.52 -7.37
CA CYS A 22 15.12 7.56 -5.93
C CYS A 22 13.63 7.36 -5.63
N LYS A 23 12.73 7.96 -6.42
CA LYS A 23 11.27 7.75 -6.28
C LYS A 23 10.90 6.29 -6.54
N VAL A 24 11.50 5.67 -7.56
CA VAL A 24 11.30 4.25 -7.86
C VAL A 24 11.80 3.37 -6.72
N LEU A 25 13.00 3.64 -6.21
CA LEU A 25 13.56 2.92 -5.06
C LEU A 25 12.64 3.02 -3.84
N ASN A 26 12.18 4.22 -3.49
CA ASN A 26 11.25 4.43 -2.38
C ASN A 26 9.93 3.68 -2.56
N ARG A 27 9.40 3.61 -3.79
CA ARG A 27 8.20 2.83 -4.10
C ARG A 27 8.42 1.33 -3.91
N ILE A 28 9.57 0.80 -4.34
CA ILE A 28 9.93 -0.61 -4.15
C ILE A 28 10.00 -0.92 -2.65
N LEU A 29 10.73 -0.11 -1.88
CA LEU A 29 10.87 -0.29 -0.42
C LEU A 29 9.52 -0.14 0.32
N GLY A 30 8.64 0.74 -0.16
CA GLY A 30 7.28 0.90 0.36
C GLY A 30 6.39 -0.31 0.08
N LYS A 31 6.43 -0.85 -1.15
CA LYS A 31 5.64 -2.03 -1.55
C LYS A 31 6.07 -3.31 -0.82
N GLU A 32 7.37 -3.46 -0.56
CA GLU A 32 7.91 -4.58 0.23
C GLU A 32 7.69 -4.40 1.75
N GLY A 33 7.19 -3.25 2.20
CA GLY A 33 6.93 -2.99 3.62
C GLY A 33 8.18 -2.75 4.47
N ILE A 34 9.37 -2.63 3.86
CA ILE A 34 10.65 -2.47 4.58
C ILE A 34 10.65 -1.19 5.43
N LEU A 35 10.11 -0.09 4.89
CA LEU A 35 10.06 1.17 5.61
C LEU A 35 9.15 1.09 6.85
N GLU A 36 8.06 0.32 6.74
CA GLU A 36 7.14 0.09 7.86
C GLU A 36 7.76 -0.83 8.91
N GLN A 37 8.40 -1.92 8.47
CA GLN A 37 9.14 -2.83 9.34
C GLN A 37 10.22 -2.07 10.12
N TYR A 38 11.03 -1.25 9.44
CA TYR A 38 12.07 -0.44 10.07
C TYR A 38 11.53 0.45 11.19
N ARG A 39 10.42 1.16 10.93
CA ARG A 39 9.78 2.01 11.95
C ARG A 39 9.28 1.20 13.15
N ARG A 40 8.74 0.00 12.90
CA ARG A 40 8.22 -0.90 13.95
C ARG A 40 9.33 -1.52 14.79
N THR A 41 10.44 -1.90 14.17
CA THR A 41 11.58 -2.52 14.87
C THR A 41 12.44 -1.50 15.64
N ARG A 42 12.14 -0.21 15.55
CA ARG A 42 12.84 0.83 16.32
C ARG A 42 12.69 0.65 17.83
N TYR A 43 11.53 0.13 18.27
CA TYR A 43 11.25 -0.17 19.67
C TYR A 43 10.64 -1.56 19.79
N TYR A 44 10.82 -2.20 20.94
CA TYR A 44 10.21 -3.50 21.20
C TYR A 44 8.68 -3.39 21.30
N GLU A 45 7.97 -4.06 20.38
CA GLU A 45 6.52 -4.23 20.44
C GLU A 45 6.19 -5.49 21.26
N LYS A 46 5.39 -5.36 22.32
CA LYS A 46 5.01 -6.52 23.15
C LYS A 46 4.14 -7.50 22.33
N PRO A 47 4.20 -8.82 22.56
CA PRO A 47 3.51 -9.81 21.73
C PRO A 47 2.00 -9.59 21.64
N PHE A 48 1.36 -9.11 22.72
CA PHE A 48 -0.08 -8.83 22.71
C PHE A 48 -0.43 -7.60 21.86
N GLN A 49 0.44 -6.58 21.82
CA GLN A 49 0.26 -5.38 21.00
C GLN A 49 0.39 -5.75 19.52
N PHE A 50 1.42 -6.53 19.17
CA PHE A 50 1.62 -7.08 17.83
C PHE A 50 0.38 -7.85 17.35
N ARG A 51 -0.14 -8.77 18.16
CA ARG A 51 -1.35 -9.55 17.82
C ARG A 51 -2.57 -8.66 17.59
N ARG A 52 -2.80 -7.66 18.47
CA ARG A 52 -3.92 -6.72 18.33
C ARG A 52 -3.82 -5.91 17.05
N ARG A 53 -2.63 -5.43 16.72
CA ARG A 53 -2.36 -4.65 15.52
C ARG A 53 -2.58 -5.46 14.24
N ILE A 54 -2.01 -6.66 14.15
CA ILE A 54 -2.20 -7.54 12.98
C ILE A 54 -3.68 -7.85 12.76
N ASN A 55 -4.44 -8.11 13.84
CA ASN A 55 -5.87 -8.35 13.72
C ASN A 55 -6.61 -7.11 13.16
N PHE A 56 -6.30 -5.92 13.70
CA PHE A 56 -6.87 -4.68 13.21
C PHE A 56 -6.53 -4.40 11.73
N GLU A 57 -5.28 -4.60 11.32
CA GLU A 57 -4.84 -4.43 9.93
C GLU A 57 -5.57 -5.36 8.97
N ARG A 58 -5.77 -6.63 9.36
CA ARG A 58 -6.53 -7.60 8.56
C ARG A 58 -7.99 -7.20 8.42
N CYS A 59 -8.67 -6.87 9.52
CA CYS A 59 -10.06 -6.44 9.47
C CYS A 59 -10.23 -5.17 8.63
N LYS A 60 -9.31 -4.21 8.75
CA LYS A 60 -9.32 -2.99 7.94
C LYS A 60 -9.11 -3.29 6.46
N ALA A 61 -8.21 -4.21 6.12
CA ALA A 61 -7.96 -4.60 4.74
C ALA A 61 -9.21 -5.23 4.09
N ILE A 62 -9.86 -6.17 4.79
CA ILE A 62 -11.10 -6.81 4.33
C ILE A 62 -12.20 -5.77 4.12
N TYR A 63 -12.39 -4.87 5.09
CA TYR A 63 -13.39 -3.80 4.97
C TYR A 63 -13.13 -2.89 3.77
N ASN A 64 -11.88 -2.44 3.60
CA ASN A 64 -11.51 -1.56 2.49
C ASN A 64 -11.72 -2.25 1.14
N GLU A 65 -11.36 -3.52 1.02
CA GLU A 65 -11.55 -4.31 -0.19
C GLU A 65 -13.04 -4.45 -0.54
N ASP A 66 -13.89 -4.81 0.43
CA ASP A 66 -15.33 -4.95 0.21
C ASP A 66 -16.00 -3.60 -0.09
N MET A 67 -15.58 -2.53 0.59
CA MET A 67 -16.09 -1.20 0.33
C MET A 67 -15.69 -0.71 -1.06
N GLU A 68 -14.46 -0.96 -1.51
CA GLU A 68 -14.03 -0.64 -2.87
C GLU A 68 -14.85 -1.39 -3.92
N ARG A 69 -15.13 -2.68 -3.70
CA ARG A 69 -16.03 -3.47 -4.56
C ARG A 69 -17.43 -2.87 -4.61
N LYS A 70 -18.00 -2.49 -3.46
CA LYS A 70 -19.32 -1.85 -3.39
C LYS A 70 -19.34 -0.52 -4.14
N ILE A 71 -18.31 0.31 -3.97
CA ILE A 71 -18.17 1.59 -4.67
C ILE A 71 -18.15 1.37 -6.18
N LYS A 72 -17.31 0.45 -6.68
CA LYS A 72 -17.25 0.11 -8.11
C LYS A 72 -18.60 -0.40 -8.65
N PHE A 73 -19.34 -1.14 -7.85
CA PHE A 73 -20.67 -1.63 -8.21
C PHE A 73 -21.70 -0.48 -8.31
N VAL A 74 -21.78 0.37 -7.27
CA VAL A 74 -22.75 1.48 -7.20
C VAL A 74 -22.43 2.58 -8.22
N LEU A 75 -21.15 2.83 -8.50
CA LEU A 75 -20.71 3.84 -9.47
C LEU A 75 -21.34 3.64 -10.86
N ARG A 76 -21.73 2.41 -11.23
CA ARG A 76 -22.46 2.13 -12.49
C ARG A 76 -23.79 2.88 -12.60
N LYS A 77 -24.40 3.25 -11.46
CA LYS A 77 -25.67 3.98 -11.39
C LYS A 77 -25.49 5.47 -11.14
N ASN A 78 -24.25 5.97 -11.07
CA ASN A 78 -23.96 7.40 -10.97
C ASN A 78 -24.12 8.09 -12.34
N ARG A 79 -25.33 8.04 -12.89
CA ARG A 79 -25.74 8.67 -14.14
C ARG A 79 -26.85 9.68 -13.85
N LEU A 80 -27.09 10.60 -14.77
CA LEU A 80 -28.27 11.48 -14.72
C LEU A 80 -29.54 10.65 -14.57
N ASP A 81 -30.49 11.18 -13.81
CA ASP A 81 -31.78 10.52 -13.59
C ASP A 81 -32.44 10.23 -14.95
N PRO A 82 -32.73 8.96 -15.27
CA PRO A 82 -33.43 8.61 -16.50
C PRO A 82 -34.88 9.12 -16.55
N TYR A 83 -35.49 9.51 -15.42
CA TYR A 83 -36.89 9.93 -15.37
C TYR A 83 -37.06 11.35 -14.78
N PRO A 84 -36.54 12.39 -15.44
CA PRO A 84 -36.72 13.75 -14.98
C PRO A 84 -38.20 14.16 -15.09
N GLY A 85 -38.82 14.50 -13.96
CA GLY A 85 -40.19 15.04 -13.93
C GLY A 85 -41.30 14.02 -13.70
N CYS A 86 -41.00 12.76 -13.38
CA CYS A 86 -42.00 11.79 -12.94
C CYS A 86 -42.25 11.93 -11.42
N LEU A 87 -43.20 12.81 -11.08
CA LEU A 87 -43.93 12.89 -9.80
C LEU A 87 -45.42 12.98 -10.10
#